data_AF-A0A259C3B8-F1
#
_entry.id   AF-A0A259C3B8-F1
#
_cell.length_a   1.000
_cell.length_b   1.000
_cell.length_c   1.000
_cell.angle_alpha   90.00
_cell.angle_beta   90.00
_cell.angle_gamma   90.00
#
_symmetry.space_group_name_H-M   'P 1'
#
loop_
_entity.id
_entity.type
_entity.pdbx_description
1 polymer ?
#
loop_
_entity_poly.entity_id
_entity_poly.type
_entity_poly.pdbx_seq_one_letter_code
_entity_poly.pdbx_strand_id
1 'polypeptide(L)' 'MARTLGRPAIDIFFDILRKDRLATSCLMHVGHEENVQHIMQHRVHMGGSDAILHGETLHPRAYGTFTRYLGNDSLRLCA' A
#
# COMPACT_ATOMS: atom_id res chain seq x y z
N MET A 1 -13.21 9.14 -1.57
CA MET A 1 -13.88 9.59 -0.34
C MET A 1 -14.19 11.09 -0.37
N ALA A 2 -13.21 12.00 -0.26
CA ALA A 2 -13.47 13.45 -0.27
C ALA A 2 -14.28 13.93 -1.48
N ARG A 3 -13.91 13.50 -2.70
CA ARG A 3 -14.65 13.77 -3.95
C ARG A 3 -16.10 13.27 -3.90
N THR A 4 -16.30 12.04 -3.42
CA THR A 4 -17.63 11.42 -3.29
C THR A 4 -18.53 12.19 -2.32
N LEU A 5 -17.94 12.77 -1.28
CA LEU A 5 -18.65 13.51 -0.24
C LEU A 5 -18.77 15.01 -0.53
N GLY A 6 -18.16 15.53 -1.60
CA GLY A 6 -18.15 16.96 -1.92
C GLY A 6 -17.47 17.84 -0.86
N ARG A 7 -16.58 17.27 -0.04
CA ARG A 7 -15.91 17.96 1.08
C ARG A 7 -14.41 18.14 0.81
N PRO A 8 -13.79 19.21 1.33
CA PRO A 8 -12.34 19.33 1.36
C PRO A 8 -11.68 18.09 2.00
N ALA A 9 -10.58 17.61 1.41
CA ALA A 9 -9.87 16.43 1.91
C ALA A 9 -9.34 16.63 3.35
N ILE A 10 -9.00 17.88 3.71
CA ILE A 10 -8.52 18.24 5.04
C ILE A 10 -9.58 18.04 6.13
N ASP A 11 -10.85 18.32 5.82
CA ASP A 11 -11.94 18.13 6.78
C ASP A 11 -12.16 16.64 7.08
N ILE A 12 -12.05 15.81 6.04
CA ILE A 12 -12.12 14.35 6.16
C ILE A 12 -10.97 13.82 7.01
N PHE A 13 -9.75 14.35 6.83
CA PHE A 13 -8.59 13.98 7.62
C PHE A 13 -8.79 14.30 9.11
N PHE A 14 -9.23 15.51 9.46
CA PHE A 14 -9.51 15.88 10.85
C PHE A 14 -10.68 15.08 11.46
N ASP A 15 -11.70 14.75 10.68
CA ASP A 15 -12.79 13.90 11.15
C ASP A 15 -12.31 12.51 11.56
N ILE A 16 -11.38 11.91 10.79
CA ILE A 16 -10.80 10.59 11.10
C ILE A 16 -9.98 10.68 12.39
N LEU A 17 -9.07 11.66 12.48
CA LEU A 17 -8.24 11.89 13.67
C LEU A 17 -9.06 12.11 14.94
N ARG A 18 -10.19 12.81 14.85
CA ARG A 18 -11.08 12.99 16.02
C ARG A 18 -11.78 11.69 16.41
N LYS A 19 -12.29 10.95 15.42
CA LYS A 19 -13.05 9.70 15.65
C LYS A 19 -12.19 8.59 16.26
N ASP A 20 -10.93 8.50 15.86
CA ASP A 20 -10.01 7.46 16.32
C ASP A 20 -9.13 7.88 17.51
N ARG A 21 -9.35 9.09 18.05
CA ARG A 21 -8.58 9.68 19.16
C ARG A 21 -7.09 9.83 18.85
N LEU A 22 -6.79 10.34 17.65
CA LEU A 22 -5.43 10.58 17.14
C LEU A 22 -4.60 9.30 17.00
N ALA A 23 -5.26 8.15 16.81
CA ALA A 23 -4.58 6.87 16.63
C ALA A 23 -4.05 6.70 15.19
N THR A 24 -4.67 7.32 14.19
CA THR A 24 -4.17 7.29 12.80
C THR A 24 -2.88 8.10 12.69
N SER A 25 -1.78 7.40 12.42
CA SER A 25 -0.48 8.02 12.16
C SER A 25 -0.33 8.51 10.71
N CYS A 26 -1.06 7.92 9.77
CA CYS A 26 -0.97 8.27 8.36
C CYS A 26 -2.26 7.96 7.60
N LEU A 27 -2.71 8.90 6.78
CA LEU A 27 -3.75 8.69 5.77
C LEU A 27 -3.11 8.79 4.41
N MET A 28 -3.03 7.68 3.68
CA MET A 28 -2.40 7.66 2.36
C MET A 28 -3.41 7.32 1.27
N HIS A 29 -3.31 8.03 0.15
CA HIS A 29 -3.92 7.61 -1.09
C HIS A 29 -2.91 6.74 -1.86
N VAL A 30 -2.99 5.42 -1.68
CA VAL A 30 -2.03 4.44 -2.20
C VAL A 30 -2.69 3.48 -3.18
N GLY A 31 -1.86 2.77 -3.95
CA GLY A 31 -2.29 1.63 -4.78
C GLY A 31 -2.29 1.88 -6.28
N HIS A 32 -1.26 2.52 -6.83
CA HIS A 32 -1.08 2.60 -8.28
C HIS A 32 -0.13 1.50 -8.76
N GLU A 33 -0.70 0.42 -9.30
CA GLU A 33 0.04 -0.79 -9.70
C GLU A 33 1.18 -0.50 -10.69
N GLU A 34 0.97 0.37 -11.68
CA GLU A 34 2.00 0.70 -12.67
C GLU A 34 3.25 1.33 -12.02
N ASN A 35 3.08 2.15 -10.97
CA ASN A 35 4.21 2.74 -10.25
C ASN A 35 4.97 1.68 -9.48
N VAL A 36 4.24 0.72 -8.87
CA VAL A 36 4.82 -0.41 -8.15
C VAL A 36 5.67 -1.26 -9.11
N GLN A 37 5.12 -1.63 -10.27
CA GLN A 37 5.83 -2.39 -11.29
C GLN A 37 7.07 -1.66 -11.80
N HIS A 38 6.96 -0.37 -12.09
CA HIS A 38 8.08 0.42 -12.60
C HIS A 38 9.25 0.50 -11.59
N ILE A 39 8.94 0.66 -10.29
CA ILE A 39 9.96 0.61 -9.23
C ILE A 39 10.57 -0.78 -9.11
N MET A 40 9.74 -1.82 -9.16
CA MET A 40 10.16 -3.22 -8.99
C MET A 40 11.06 -3.74 -10.12
N GLN A 41 10.98 -3.14 -11.31
CA GLN A 41 11.83 -3.44 -12.47
C GLN A 41 13.21 -2.74 -12.40
N HIS A 42 13.43 -1.82 -11.46
CA HIS A 42 14.70 -1.12 -11.38
C HIS A 42 15.83 -2.07 -10.96
N ARG A 43 16.97 -2.03 -11.65
CA ARG A 43 18.08 -3.00 -11.50
C ARG A 43 18.67 -3.14 -10.08
N VAL A 44 18.47 -2.14 -9.23
CA VAL A 44 18.95 -2.14 -7.83
C VAL A 44 17.81 -2.24 -6.81
N HIS A 45 16.59 -2.50 -7.26
CA HIS A 45 15.47 -2.69 -6.36
C HIS A 45 15.66 -3.96 -5.54
N MET A 46 15.44 -3.87 -4.24
CA MET A 46 15.36 -5.02 -3.35
C MET A 46 13.92 -5.22 -2.92
N GLY A 47 13.44 -6.46 -3.01
CA GLY A 47 12.13 -6.82 -2.51
C GLY A 47 12.10 -6.90 -0.98
N GLY A 48 11.05 -6.35 -0.38
CA GLY A 48 10.75 -6.48 1.04
C GLY A 48 9.24 -6.62 1.24
N SER A 49 8.81 -7.53 2.13
CA SER A 49 7.38 -7.76 2.36
C SER A 49 6.69 -6.58 3.04
N ASP A 50 7.44 -5.82 3.85
CA ASP A 50 6.90 -4.79 4.75
C ASP A 50 5.72 -5.32 5.60
N ALA A 51 5.83 -6.58 6.00
CA ALA A 51 4.75 -7.25 6.72
C ALA A 51 4.64 -6.71 8.15
N ILE A 52 3.44 -6.27 8.52
CA ILE A 52 3.08 -6.05 9.92
C ILE A 52 2.58 -7.40 10.45
N LEU A 53 3.39 -8.05 11.29
CA LEU A 53 3.15 -9.42 11.80
C LEU A 53 2.36 -9.44 13.12
N HIS A 54 1.45 -8.50 13.28
CA HIS A 54 0.63 -8.37 14.48
C HIS A 54 -0.78 -7.87 14.11
N GLY A 55 -1.77 -8.25 14.91
CA GLY A 55 -3.19 -7.99 14.68
C GLY A 55 -4.00 -9.25 14.38
N GLU A 56 -5.32 -9.13 14.36
CA GLU A 56 -6.24 -10.26 14.14
C GLU A 56 -6.14 -10.84 12.73
N THR A 57 -5.80 -10.00 11.75
CA THR A 57 -5.65 -10.38 10.34
C THR A 57 -4.38 -9.80 9.76
N LEU A 58 -3.61 -10.63 9.04
CA LEU A 58 -2.39 -10.20 8.36
C LEU A 58 -2.69 -9.78 6.92
N HIS A 59 -2.07 -8.69 6.48
CA HIS A 59 -2.13 -8.27 5.08
C HIS A 59 -1.50 -9.37 4.17
N PRO A 60 -2.03 -9.66 2.96
CA PRO A 60 -1.51 -10.72 2.09
C PRO A 60 -0.02 -10.64 1.77
N ARG A 61 0.55 -9.43 1.79
CA ARG A 61 2.00 -9.20 1.66
C ARG A 61 2.86 -9.93 2.71
N ALA A 62 2.28 -10.32 3.84
CA ALA A 62 2.97 -11.08 4.88
C ALA A 62 3.43 -12.47 4.41
N TYR A 63 2.72 -13.09 3.48
CA TYR A 63 3.01 -14.44 2.98
C TYR A 63 3.12 -14.53 1.46
N GLY A 64 2.63 -13.51 0.73
CA GLY A 64 2.53 -13.53 -0.73
C GLY A 64 3.54 -12.67 -1.48
N THR A 65 4.33 -11.81 -0.81
CA THR A 65 5.16 -10.82 -1.54
C THR A 65 6.16 -11.47 -2.48
N PHE A 66 6.95 -12.43 -2.00
CA PHE A 66 8.01 -13.03 -2.82
C PHE A 66 7.45 -13.98 -3.88
N THR A 67 6.39 -14.72 -3.58
CA THR A 67 5.70 -15.55 -4.58
C THR A 67 5.05 -14.71 -5.66
N ARG A 68 4.42 -13.57 -5.32
CA ARG A 68 3.93 -12.61 -6.31
C ARG A 68 5.07 -12.03 -7.14
N TYR A 69 6.14 -11.57 -6.49
CA TYR A 69 7.28 -10.97 -7.17
C TYR A 69 7.86 -11.95 -8.19
N LEU A 70 8.15 -13.18 -7.75
CA LEU A 70 8.76 -14.23 -8.56
C LEU A 70 7.85 -14.71 -9.71
N GLY A 71 6.55 -14.85 -9.46
CA GLY A 71 5.60 -15.35 -10.45
C GLY A 71 5.10 -14.27 -11.42
N ASN A 72 4.49 -13.22 -10.90
CA ASN A 72 3.72 -12.27 -11.72
C ASN A 72 4.59 -11.15 -12.30
N ASP A 73 5.59 -10.70 -11.53
CA ASP A 73 6.35 -9.50 -11.87
C ASP A 73 7.71 -9.84 -12.54
N SER A 74 8.42 -10.90 -12.14
CA SER A 74 9.66 -11.31 -12.84
C SER A 74 9.45 -11.94 -14.22
N LEU A 75 8.32 -12.61 -14.47
CA LEU A 75 8.05 -13.13 -15.82
C LEU A 75 7.93 -12.01 -16.87
N ARG A 76 7.62 -10.77 -16.45
CA ARG A 76 7.60 -9.58 -17.31
C ARG A 76 8.96 -8.92 -17.51
N LEU A 77 9.99 -9.28 -16.75
CA LEU A 77 11.36 -8.81 -16.93
C LEU A 77 12.14 -9.66 -17.95
N CYS A 78 11.68 -10.89 -18.22
CA CYS A 78 12.31 -11.83 -19.16
C CYS A 78 11.58 -11.98 -20.51
N ALA A 79 10.47 -11.26 -20.71
CA ALA A 79 9.72 -11.19 -21.97
C ALA A 79 9.91 -9.81 -22.61
#